data_AF-A0A945EAX7-F1
#
_entry.id   AF-A0A945EAX7-F1
#
_cell.length_a   1.000
_cell.length_b   1.000
_cell.length_c   1.000
_cell.angle_alpha   90.00
_cell.angle_beta   90.00
_cell.angle_gamma   90.00
#
_symmetry.space_group_name_H-M   'P 1'
#
loop_
_entity.id
_entity.type
_entity.pdbx_description
1 polymer ?
#
loop_
_entity_poly.entity_id
_entity_poly.type
_entity_poly.pdbx_seq_one_letter_code
_entity_poly.pdbx_strand_id
1 'polypeptide(L)'
;MNSEESIKRTNELLASYPIEELQARAVEHNKQARKDFDELKKALEIEECSFCSQSITCFDEENPCLHWLLWKAPDLKKKHFPQLFEQKGFHNISTYLRWIANCDKSFVNINDLTEESKSTNIIDLTIRYKNLEWSFICSENDKVGHHGTKEGSKPHYHFLMKKDGLVVIKYGYHFPFTDYDEFYFAMKEGKFDKLRPDDGRAAGIQTILDNTRPEEVIDLMTHSKSDEDALFKTDILIEAEEGHTISGDDIAEMLKERDKTGVPLAKLVDKLKNVKLKKIVSPGPAIPEKSKRSSRGKKKFENF
;
A
#
# COMPACT_ATOMS: atom_id res chain seq x y z
N MET A 1 15.55 -13.13 14.70
CA MET A 1 15.03 -14.34 13.98
C MET A 1 15.56 -14.57 12.55
N ASN A 2 16.52 -13.77 12.05
CA ASN A 2 16.95 -13.79 10.63
C ASN A 2 18.41 -14.22 10.39
N SER A 3 19.04 -14.96 11.31
CA SER A 3 20.34 -15.55 11.01
C SER A 3 20.19 -16.58 9.89
N GLU A 4 21.26 -16.80 9.11
CA GLU A 4 21.28 -17.83 8.06
C GLU A 4 20.88 -19.21 8.63
N GLU A 5 21.31 -19.52 9.85
CA GLU A 5 20.93 -20.73 10.57
C GLU A 5 19.42 -20.82 10.86
N SER A 6 18.80 -19.72 11.29
CA SER A 6 17.35 -19.66 11.55
C SER A 6 16.55 -19.83 10.27
N ILE A 7 16.98 -19.18 9.18
CA ILE A 7 16.35 -19.31 7.86
C ILE A 7 16.45 -20.77 7.38
N LYS A 8 17.63 -21.37 7.47
CA LYS A 8 17.86 -22.77 7.10
C LYS A 8 16.95 -23.71 7.88
N ARG A 9 16.89 -23.57 9.21
CA ARG A 9 16.02 -24.40 10.07
C ARG A 9 14.55 -24.26 9.72
N THR A 10 14.10 -23.04 9.41
CA THR A 10 12.71 -22.80 8.98
C THR A 10 12.43 -23.45 7.62
N ASN A 11 13.35 -23.38 6.65
CA ASN A 11 13.19 -24.06 5.37
C ASN A 11 13.17 -25.58 5.53
N GLU A 12 14.02 -26.16 6.39
CA GLU A 12 13.98 -27.59 6.74
C GLU A 12 12.62 -27.99 7.33
N LEU A 13 12.08 -27.16 8.23
CA LEU A 13 10.74 -27.37 8.80
C LEU A 13 9.65 -27.28 7.71
N LEU A 14 9.65 -26.25 6.87
CA LEU A 14 8.69 -26.09 5.78
C LEU A 14 8.80 -27.23 4.75
N ALA A 15 10.00 -27.75 4.51
CA ALA A 15 10.23 -28.89 3.65
C ALA A 15 9.55 -30.16 4.18
N SER A 16 9.46 -30.32 5.51
CA SER A 16 8.83 -31.48 6.16
C SER A 16 7.31 -31.56 6.00
N TYR A 17 6.64 -30.45 5.64
CA TYR A 17 5.20 -30.43 5.37
C TYR A 17 4.87 -30.71 3.90
N PRO A 18 3.86 -31.56 3.61
CA PRO A 18 3.27 -31.67 2.28
C PRO A 18 2.77 -30.32 1.77
N ILE A 19 2.88 -30.07 0.46
CA ILE A 19 2.50 -28.77 -0.11
C ILE A 19 0.98 -28.55 0.00
N GLU A 20 0.20 -29.62 -0.11
CA GLU A 20 -1.27 -29.59 0.01
C GLU A 20 -1.70 -29.16 1.41
N GLU A 21 -0.96 -29.57 2.45
CA GLU A 21 -1.23 -29.15 3.82
C GLU A 21 -0.94 -27.66 4.03
N LEU A 22 0.17 -27.17 3.48
CA LEU A 22 0.52 -25.74 3.53
C LEU A 22 -0.51 -24.89 2.77
N GLN A 23 -0.97 -25.36 1.61
CA GLN A 23 -2.02 -24.71 0.83
C GLN A 23 -3.35 -24.69 1.58
N ALA A 24 -3.75 -25.80 2.22
CA ALA A 24 -4.98 -25.84 3.02
C ALA A 24 -4.92 -24.85 4.21
N ARG A 25 -3.77 -24.74 4.87
CA ARG A 25 -3.54 -23.74 5.93
C ARG A 25 -3.63 -22.31 5.38
N ALA A 26 -3.06 -22.05 4.21
CA ALA A 26 -3.14 -20.74 3.56
C ALA A 26 -4.58 -20.36 3.21
N VAL A 27 -5.41 -21.32 2.77
CA VAL A 27 -6.84 -21.11 2.50
C VAL A 27 -7.61 -20.73 3.78
N GLU A 28 -7.42 -21.47 4.87
CA GLU A 28 -8.11 -21.15 6.13
C GLU A 28 -7.62 -19.83 6.73
N HIS A 29 -6.32 -19.53 6.65
CA HIS A 29 -5.78 -18.23 7.04
C HIS A 29 -6.43 -17.08 6.25
N ASN A 30 -6.53 -17.22 4.93
CA ASN A 30 -7.20 -16.24 4.07
C ASN A 30 -8.68 -16.07 4.39
N LYS A 31 -9.36 -17.16 4.72
CA LYS A 31 -10.77 -17.14 5.15
C LYS A 31 -10.93 -16.39 6.47
N GLN A 32 -10.02 -16.58 7.43
CA GLN A 32 -10.04 -15.85 8.69
C GLN A 32 -9.75 -14.35 8.47
N ALA A 33 -8.72 -14.02 7.70
CA ALA A 33 -8.38 -12.63 7.38
C ALA A 33 -9.54 -11.87 6.71
N ARG A 34 -10.36 -12.56 5.88
CA ARG A 34 -11.58 -11.98 5.31
C ARG A 34 -12.62 -11.66 6.38
N LYS A 35 -12.85 -12.58 7.34
CA LYS A 35 -13.78 -12.34 8.45
C LYS A 35 -13.31 -11.17 9.32
N ASP A 36 -12.04 -11.16 9.68
CA ASP A 36 -11.44 -10.10 10.51
C ASP A 36 -11.58 -8.72 9.83
N PHE A 37 -11.39 -8.67 8.52
CA PHE A 37 -11.60 -7.45 7.73
C PHE A 37 -13.08 -7.02 7.68
N ASP A 38 -14.01 -7.97 7.51
CA ASP A 38 -15.44 -7.68 7.52
C ASP A 38 -15.91 -7.21 8.90
N GLU A 39 -15.36 -7.77 9.98
CA GLU A 39 -15.59 -7.34 11.36
C GLU A 39 -15.04 -5.95 11.63
N LEU A 40 -13.82 -5.65 11.17
CA LEU A 40 -13.25 -4.31 11.21
C LEU A 40 -14.17 -3.30 10.51
N LYS A 41 -14.63 -3.63 9.30
CA LYS A 41 -15.52 -2.74 8.53
C LYS A 41 -16.80 -2.42 9.30
N LYS A 42 -17.46 -3.45 9.87
CA LYS A 42 -18.68 -3.27 10.68
C LYS A 42 -18.42 -2.46 11.96
N ALA A 43 -17.31 -2.72 12.65
CA ALA A 43 -16.94 -1.97 13.86
C ALA A 43 -16.71 -0.48 13.56
N LEU A 44 -16.05 -0.17 12.44
CA LEU A 44 -15.83 1.22 12.01
C LEU A 44 -17.13 1.98 11.70
N GLU A 45 -18.16 1.30 11.19
CA GLU A 45 -19.48 1.90 10.90
C GLU A 45 -20.19 2.39 12.18
N ILE A 46 -19.94 1.73 13.32
CA ILE A 46 -20.50 2.08 14.63
C ILE A 46 -19.48 2.77 15.57
N GLU A 47 -18.37 3.26 15.01
CA GLU A 47 -17.29 3.95 15.74
C GLU A 47 -16.66 3.13 16.89
N GLU A 48 -16.52 1.82 16.69
CA GLU A 48 -15.84 0.87 17.59
C GLU A 48 -14.54 0.32 16.97
N CYS A 49 -13.63 -0.14 17.83
CA CYS A 49 -12.41 -0.84 17.43
C CYS A 49 -12.62 -2.35 17.47
N SER A 50 -12.44 -3.05 16.35
CA SER A 50 -12.54 -4.52 16.29
C SER A 50 -11.45 -5.27 17.08
N PHE A 51 -10.39 -4.60 17.52
CA PHE A 51 -9.27 -5.23 18.24
C PHE A 51 -9.40 -5.17 19.76
N CYS A 52 -9.96 -4.09 20.32
CA CYS A 52 -10.16 -3.95 21.76
C CYS A 52 -11.64 -3.84 22.17
N SER A 53 -12.56 -3.83 21.21
CA SER A 53 -14.01 -3.68 21.41
C SER A 53 -14.43 -2.40 22.15
N GLN A 54 -13.54 -1.40 22.23
CA GLN A 54 -13.84 -0.09 22.78
C GLN A 54 -14.20 0.90 21.67
N SER A 55 -14.84 2.02 22.02
CA SER A 55 -15.02 3.14 21.08
C SER A 55 -13.67 3.60 20.51
N ILE A 56 -13.63 3.98 19.23
CA ILE A 56 -12.44 4.57 18.59
C ILE A 56 -11.98 5.90 19.24
N THR A 57 -12.81 6.49 20.09
CA THR A 57 -12.48 7.69 20.88
C THR A 57 -11.87 7.35 22.25
N CYS A 58 -11.84 6.08 22.65
CA CYS A 58 -11.27 5.63 23.91
C CYS A 58 -9.74 5.75 23.90
N PHE A 59 -9.17 6.14 25.04
CA PHE A 59 -7.73 6.19 25.28
C PHE A 59 -7.41 5.49 26.60
N ASP A 60 -6.53 4.49 26.54
CA ASP A 60 -6.04 3.72 27.68
C ASP A 60 -4.51 3.59 27.58
N GLU A 61 -3.77 4.44 28.30
CA GLU A 61 -2.30 4.50 28.23
C GLU A 61 -1.63 3.17 28.62
N GLU A 62 -2.27 2.36 29.46
CA GLU A 62 -1.77 1.05 29.88
C GLU A 62 -1.97 -0.02 28.80
N ASN A 63 -3.00 0.14 27.96
CA ASN A 63 -3.34 -0.80 26.89
C ASN A 63 -3.35 -0.13 25.49
N PRO A 64 -2.17 0.19 24.92
CA PRO A 64 -2.09 0.78 23.58
C PRO A 64 -2.77 -0.06 22.50
N CYS A 65 -3.65 0.59 21.74
CA CYS A 65 -4.43 -0.04 20.68
C CYS A 65 -4.25 0.67 19.33
N LEU A 66 -4.42 -0.09 18.25
CA LEU A 66 -4.22 0.39 16.88
C LEU A 66 -5.19 1.52 16.49
N HIS A 67 -6.39 1.60 17.10
CA HIS A 67 -7.35 2.66 16.80
C HIS A 67 -6.85 4.06 17.15
N TRP A 68 -5.81 4.19 17.98
CA TRP A 68 -5.14 5.47 18.24
C TRP A 68 -4.62 6.11 16.95
N LEU A 69 -4.26 5.30 15.94
CA LEU A 69 -3.82 5.78 14.64
C LEU A 69 -4.93 6.54 13.88
N LEU A 70 -6.21 6.37 14.27
CA LEU A 70 -7.33 7.14 13.72
C LEU A 70 -7.42 8.58 14.29
N TRP A 71 -6.61 8.91 15.31
CA TRP A 71 -6.56 10.25 15.91
C TRP A 71 -7.93 10.79 16.34
N LYS A 72 -8.77 9.92 16.92
CA LYS A 72 -10.11 10.28 17.40
C LYS A 72 -10.20 10.45 18.91
N ALA A 73 -9.27 9.86 19.65
CA ALA A 73 -9.22 9.95 21.10
C ALA A 73 -8.78 11.35 21.59
N PRO A 74 -9.56 12.05 22.43
CA PRO A 74 -9.26 13.42 22.87
C PRO A 74 -7.94 13.55 23.65
N ASP A 75 -7.63 12.57 24.51
CA ASP A 75 -6.45 12.60 25.38
C ASP A 75 -5.17 12.06 24.72
N LEU A 76 -5.29 11.52 23.50
CA LEU A 76 -4.16 11.00 22.74
C LEU A 76 -3.22 12.13 22.31
N LYS A 77 -1.93 11.99 22.63
CA LYS A 77 -0.87 12.94 22.30
C LYS A 77 0.24 12.25 21.52
N LYS A 78 1.01 13.03 20.77
CA LYS A 78 2.17 12.56 19.98
C LYS A 78 3.16 11.71 20.80
N LYS A 79 3.32 12.02 22.09
CA LYS A 79 4.22 11.32 23.00
C LYS A 79 3.82 9.85 23.28
N HIS A 80 2.58 9.44 22.98
CA HIS A 80 2.10 8.07 23.22
C HIS A 80 2.39 7.12 22.05
N PHE A 81 2.69 7.65 20.86
CA PHE A 81 2.95 6.82 19.66
C PHE A 81 4.19 5.93 19.77
N PRO A 82 5.32 6.35 20.39
CA PRO A 82 6.45 5.46 20.64
C PRO A 82 6.08 4.14 21.31
N GLN A 83 5.27 4.19 22.37
CA GLN A 83 4.83 2.99 23.08
C GLN A 83 3.97 2.07 22.19
N LEU A 84 3.04 2.64 21.42
CA LEU A 84 2.22 1.87 20.47
C LEU A 84 3.08 1.15 19.42
N PHE A 85 4.07 1.86 18.87
CA PHE A 85 4.93 1.33 17.80
C PHE A 85 5.88 0.25 18.29
N GLU A 86 6.45 0.42 19.49
CA GLU A 86 7.29 -0.59 20.13
C GLU A 86 6.50 -1.87 20.44
N GLN A 87 5.24 -1.76 20.86
CA GLN A 87 4.41 -2.93 21.18
C GLN A 87 3.84 -3.66 19.97
N LYS A 88 3.50 -2.95 18.89
CA LYS A 88 2.79 -3.54 17.75
C LYS A 88 3.71 -3.88 16.58
N GLY A 89 4.83 -3.19 16.41
CA GLY A 89 5.74 -3.37 15.27
C GLY A 89 5.21 -2.83 13.95
N PHE A 90 6.09 -2.78 12.95
CA PHE A 90 5.79 -2.20 11.63
C PHE A 90 4.69 -2.95 10.90
N HIS A 91 4.75 -4.28 10.86
CA HIS A 91 3.84 -5.12 10.10
C HIS A 91 2.41 -4.94 10.59
N ASN A 92 2.14 -5.09 11.89
CA ASN A 92 0.78 -4.97 12.41
C ASN A 92 0.21 -3.57 12.20
N ILE A 93 1.03 -2.53 12.39
CA ILE A 93 0.62 -1.14 12.18
C ILE A 93 0.31 -0.88 10.70
N SER A 94 1.21 -1.25 9.79
CA SER A 94 1.04 -0.99 8.36
C SER A 94 -0.13 -1.81 7.77
N THR A 95 -0.28 -3.07 8.17
CA THR A 95 -1.43 -3.92 7.79
C THR A 95 -2.75 -3.32 8.27
N TYR A 96 -2.83 -2.87 9.53
CA TYR A 96 -4.02 -2.23 10.07
C TYR A 96 -4.39 -0.98 9.27
N LEU A 97 -3.45 -0.08 9.02
CA LEU A 97 -3.71 1.14 8.25
C LEU A 97 -4.14 0.86 6.82
N ARG A 98 -3.55 -0.15 6.17
CA ARG A 98 -3.97 -0.61 4.84
C ARG A 98 -5.40 -1.14 4.87
N TRP A 99 -5.78 -1.91 5.90
CA TRP A 99 -7.17 -2.35 6.08
C TRP A 99 -8.12 -1.16 6.27
N ILE A 100 -7.79 -0.20 7.14
CA ILE A 100 -8.57 1.03 7.32
C ILE A 100 -8.80 1.75 5.99
N ALA A 101 -7.75 1.92 5.19
CA ALA A 101 -7.83 2.57 3.88
C ALA A 101 -8.70 1.79 2.89
N ASN A 102 -8.59 0.47 2.87
CA ASN A 102 -9.36 -0.41 1.99
C ASN A 102 -10.82 -0.60 2.42
N CYS A 103 -11.17 -0.33 3.68
CA CYS A 103 -12.55 -0.24 4.13
C CYS A 103 -13.28 0.98 3.53
N ASP A 104 -12.55 2.05 3.20
CA ASP A 104 -13.08 3.29 2.59
C ASP A 104 -13.17 3.19 1.06
N LYS A 105 -12.01 3.06 0.40
CA LYS A 105 -11.89 2.88 -1.04
C LYS A 105 -10.82 1.83 -1.31
N SER A 106 -11.23 0.66 -1.79
CA SER A 106 -10.31 -0.45 -2.05
C SER A 106 -9.22 -0.06 -3.05
N PHE A 107 -7.96 -0.32 -2.68
CA PHE A 107 -6.73 -0.13 -3.45
C PHE A 107 -6.35 1.32 -3.79
N VAL A 108 -7.32 2.24 -3.85
CA VAL A 108 -7.12 3.65 -4.21
C VAL A 108 -6.25 4.37 -3.20
N ASN A 109 -6.50 4.13 -1.92
CA ASN A 109 -5.96 4.93 -0.83
C ASN A 109 -4.54 4.51 -0.39
N ILE A 110 -3.86 3.62 -1.13
CA ILE A 110 -2.58 3.03 -0.74
C ILE A 110 -1.60 3.15 -1.91
N ASN A 111 -0.55 3.96 -1.74
CA ASN A 111 0.57 4.05 -2.65
C ASN A 111 1.79 3.32 -2.09
N ASP A 112 2.04 2.13 -2.62
CA ASP A 112 3.22 1.30 -2.38
C ASP A 112 4.04 1.02 -3.64
N LEU A 113 3.90 1.86 -4.67
CA LEU A 113 4.60 1.73 -5.94
C LEU A 113 6.11 1.78 -5.75
N THR A 114 6.83 0.76 -6.23
CA THR A 114 8.29 0.71 -6.14
C THR A 114 8.94 1.67 -7.14
N GLU A 115 8.31 1.91 -8.29
CA GLU A 115 8.83 2.82 -9.34
C GLU A 115 8.89 4.29 -8.91
N GLU A 116 8.01 4.69 -7.99
CA GLU A 116 8.00 6.05 -7.41
C GLU A 116 8.93 6.21 -6.20
N SER A 117 9.46 5.08 -5.71
CA SER A 117 10.33 5.04 -4.54
C SER A 117 11.76 5.40 -4.93
N LYS A 118 12.54 5.93 -3.98
CA LYS A 118 14.00 6.00 -4.20
C LYS A 118 14.55 4.58 -4.27
N SER A 119 15.51 4.34 -5.16
CA SER A 119 16.14 3.02 -5.31
C SER A 119 16.76 2.47 -4.01
N THR A 120 17.13 3.35 -3.07
CA THR A 120 17.68 2.99 -1.76
C THR A 120 16.63 2.76 -0.67
N ASN A 121 15.35 2.99 -0.97
CA ASN A 121 14.26 2.79 -0.01
C ASN A 121 13.77 1.35 -0.10
N ILE A 122 13.75 0.66 1.05
CA ILE A 122 13.14 -0.67 1.19
C ILE A 122 11.67 -0.57 1.58
N ILE A 123 11.27 0.55 2.20
CA ILE A 123 9.88 0.90 2.51
C ILE A 123 9.69 2.33 2.06
N ASP A 124 8.67 2.56 1.24
CA ASP A 124 8.17 3.87 0.85
C ASP A 124 6.67 3.75 0.60
N LEU A 125 5.89 4.01 1.63
CA LEU A 125 4.46 3.72 1.69
C LEU A 125 3.71 4.97 2.10
N THR A 126 2.70 5.37 1.33
CA THR A 126 1.73 6.39 1.76
C THR A 126 0.32 5.81 1.73
N ILE A 127 -0.42 6.03 2.82
CA ILE A 127 -1.79 5.55 3.02
C ILE A 127 -2.66 6.74 3.38
N ARG A 128 -3.85 6.85 2.77
CA ARG A 128 -4.83 7.89 3.08
C ARG A 128 -6.11 7.27 3.67
N TYR A 129 -6.76 7.98 4.56
CA TYR A 129 -8.12 7.64 5.00
C TYR A 129 -8.82 8.90 5.47
N LYS A 130 -9.89 9.30 4.78
CA LYS A 130 -10.62 10.55 5.07
C LYS A 130 -9.65 11.74 5.15
N ASN A 131 -9.54 12.38 6.32
CA ASN A 131 -8.66 13.51 6.57
C ASN A 131 -7.27 13.12 7.11
N LEU A 132 -6.94 11.84 7.16
CA LEU A 132 -5.67 11.31 7.65
C LEU A 132 -4.80 10.85 6.50
N GLU A 133 -3.50 11.04 6.66
CA GLU A 133 -2.46 10.47 5.81
C GLU A 133 -1.37 9.90 6.71
N TRP A 134 -0.94 8.68 6.42
CA TRP A 134 0.18 8.03 7.08
C TRP A 134 1.24 7.70 6.05
N SER A 135 2.50 7.83 6.42
CA SER A 135 3.58 7.43 5.54
C SER A 135 4.74 6.80 6.30
N PHE A 136 5.32 5.77 5.69
CA PHE A 136 6.43 5.00 6.22
C PHE A 136 7.60 5.07 5.25
N ILE A 137 8.79 5.33 5.79
CA ILE A 137 10.04 5.32 5.02
C ILE A 137 11.09 4.52 5.78
N CYS A 138 11.80 3.65 5.06
CA CYS A 138 13.01 2.99 5.53
C CYS A 138 13.96 2.85 4.36
N SER A 139 15.17 3.39 4.49
CA SER A 139 16.27 3.18 3.55
C SER A 139 17.07 1.92 3.90
N GLU A 140 17.90 1.44 2.97
CA GLU A 140 18.87 0.37 3.23
C GLU A 140 19.74 0.66 4.46
N ASN A 141 20.16 1.92 4.65
CA ASN A 141 20.94 2.33 5.81
C ASN A 141 20.12 2.29 7.11
N ASP A 142 18.83 2.64 7.06
CA ASP A 142 17.95 2.58 8.23
C ASP A 142 17.68 1.12 8.62
N LYS A 143 17.60 0.21 7.64
CA LYS A 143 17.47 -1.23 7.84
C LYS A 143 18.67 -1.85 8.54
N VAL A 144 19.88 -1.38 8.24
CA VAL A 144 21.10 -1.85 8.92
C VAL A 144 21.25 -1.17 10.29
N GLY A 145 20.81 0.08 10.38
CA GLY A 145 21.04 0.96 11.52
C GLY A 145 22.29 1.84 11.32
N HIS A 146 22.25 3.01 11.93
CA HIS A 146 23.34 3.99 11.86
C HIS A 146 24.40 3.69 12.93
N HIS A 147 25.33 2.78 12.63
CA HIS A 147 26.39 2.46 13.57
C HIS A 147 27.20 3.71 13.96
N GLY A 148 27.47 3.86 15.27
CA GLY A 148 28.20 5.01 15.82
C GLY A 148 27.34 6.21 16.21
N THR A 149 26.01 6.17 16.01
CA THR A 149 25.09 7.20 16.53
C THR A 149 24.40 6.74 17.81
N LYS A 150 23.96 7.70 18.64
CA LYS A 150 23.15 7.41 19.85
C LYS A 150 21.71 7.02 19.48
N GLU A 151 21.17 7.64 18.44
CA GLU A 151 19.80 7.41 17.94
C GLU A 151 19.85 6.74 16.56
N GLY A 152 18.96 5.77 16.33
CA GLY A 152 18.87 5.06 15.04
C GLY A 152 19.99 4.03 14.81
N SER A 153 20.76 3.67 15.82
CA SER A 153 21.86 2.69 15.71
C SER A 153 21.41 1.25 15.49
N LYS A 154 20.14 0.96 15.75
CA LYS A 154 19.47 -0.31 15.44
C LYS A 154 18.64 -0.16 14.16
N PRO A 155 18.34 -1.27 13.46
CA PRO A 155 17.36 -1.31 12.38
C PRO A 155 16.06 -0.60 12.76
N HIS A 156 15.63 0.34 11.93
CA HIS A 156 14.45 1.16 12.23
C HIS A 156 13.76 1.68 10.96
N TYR A 157 12.57 2.24 11.17
CA TYR A 157 11.84 2.99 10.15
C TYR A 157 11.37 4.33 10.70
N HIS A 158 10.99 5.20 9.76
CA HIS A 158 10.39 6.48 10.05
C HIS A 158 8.90 6.47 9.71
N PHE A 159 8.11 7.17 10.52
CA PHE A 159 6.69 7.36 10.30
C PHE A 159 6.31 8.84 10.32
N LEU A 160 5.41 9.20 9.43
CA LEU A 160 4.78 10.51 9.34
C LEU A 160 3.27 10.33 9.39
N MET A 161 2.62 11.28 10.05
CA MET A 161 1.17 11.37 10.05
C MET A 161 0.75 12.80 9.79
N LYS A 162 -0.22 12.98 8.88
CA LYS A 162 -0.94 14.23 8.69
C LYS A 162 -2.39 14.07 9.11
N LYS A 163 -2.96 15.16 9.61
CA LYS A 163 -4.39 15.31 9.86
C LYS A 163 -4.83 16.63 9.25
N ASP A 164 -5.87 16.59 8.43
CA ASP A 164 -6.37 17.76 7.68
C ASP A 164 -5.24 18.42 6.84
N GLY A 165 -4.38 17.59 6.23
CA GLY A 165 -3.20 18.04 5.47
C GLY A 165 -2.02 18.55 6.31
N LEU A 166 -2.20 18.76 7.62
CA LEU A 166 -1.18 19.28 8.52
C LEU A 166 -0.38 18.14 9.16
N VAL A 167 0.96 18.25 9.13
CA VAL A 167 1.85 17.26 9.75
C VAL A 167 1.70 17.27 11.27
N VAL A 168 1.13 16.20 11.83
CA VAL A 168 1.00 16.00 13.27
C VAL A 168 2.14 15.14 13.82
N ILE A 169 2.63 14.14 13.08
CA ILE A 169 3.84 13.38 13.43
C ILE A 169 4.84 13.53 12.29
N LYS A 170 6.08 13.90 12.61
CA LYS A 170 7.19 14.02 11.64
C LYS A 170 8.02 12.74 11.62
N TYR A 171 8.76 12.51 10.54
CA TYR A 171 9.80 11.46 10.38
C TYR A 171 11.03 11.60 11.32
N GLY A 172 10.86 12.17 12.52
CA GLY A 172 11.93 12.35 13.49
C GLY A 172 12.16 11.14 14.38
N TYR A 173 11.16 10.27 14.53
CA TYR A 173 11.26 9.07 15.34
C TYR A 173 11.94 7.93 14.56
N HIS A 174 12.77 7.17 15.26
CA HIS A 174 13.39 5.94 14.79
C HIS A 174 12.66 4.78 15.47
N PHE A 175 11.61 4.25 14.84
CA PHE A 175 10.86 3.14 15.39
C PHE A 175 11.58 1.83 15.09
N PRO A 176 11.97 1.04 16.10
CA PRO A 176 12.71 -0.19 15.87
C PRO A 176 11.83 -1.22 15.17
N PHE A 177 12.46 -2.08 14.36
CA PHE A 177 11.79 -3.29 13.89
C PHE A 177 11.71 -4.35 14.99
N THR A 178 10.60 -5.05 15.05
CA THR A 178 10.42 -6.24 15.89
C THR A 178 11.02 -7.47 15.20
N ASP A 179 11.22 -8.56 15.95
CA ASP A 179 11.63 -9.84 15.36
C ASP A 179 10.65 -10.31 14.27
N TYR A 180 9.35 -10.08 14.45
CA TYR A 180 8.34 -10.44 13.47
C TYR A 180 8.43 -9.59 12.19
N ASP A 181 8.75 -8.30 12.31
CA ASP A 181 8.98 -7.43 11.15
C ASP A 181 10.16 -7.93 10.31
N GLU A 182 11.25 -8.28 11.00
CA GLU A 182 12.43 -8.88 10.39
C GLU A 182 12.06 -10.17 9.64
N PHE A 183 11.32 -11.08 10.28
CA PHE A 183 10.82 -12.30 9.63
C PHE A 183 9.96 -11.99 8.40
N TYR A 184 9.07 -11.00 8.48
CA TYR A 184 8.25 -10.56 7.35
C TYR A 184 9.09 -10.02 6.18
N PHE A 185 10.15 -9.27 6.44
CA PHE A 185 11.07 -8.83 5.39
C PHE A 185 11.81 -10.01 4.74
N ALA A 186 12.26 -10.99 5.52
CA ALA A 186 12.87 -12.20 4.98
C ALA A 186 11.91 -12.99 4.08
N MET A 187 10.61 -13.06 4.43
CA MET A 187 9.57 -13.62 3.56
C MET A 187 9.43 -12.84 2.25
N LYS A 188 9.37 -11.50 2.31
CA LYS A 188 9.29 -10.63 1.12
C LYS A 188 10.50 -10.79 0.20
N GLU A 189 11.68 -10.95 0.77
CA GLU A 189 12.93 -11.19 0.04
C GLU A 189 13.03 -12.60 -0.55
N GLY A 190 12.07 -13.48 -0.25
CA GLY A 190 12.06 -14.84 -0.76
C GLY A 190 13.09 -15.76 -0.14
N LYS A 191 13.50 -15.48 1.09
CA LYS A 191 14.44 -16.34 1.84
C LYS A 191 13.83 -17.68 2.28
N PHE A 192 12.51 -17.82 2.17
CA PHE A 192 11.80 -19.06 2.49
C PHE A 192 11.20 -19.70 1.24
N ASP A 193 11.46 -20.99 1.06
CA ASP A 193 11.17 -21.67 -0.21
C ASP A 193 9.67 -21.84 -0.46
N LYS A 194 8.92 -22.20 0.58
CA LYS A 194 7.48 -22.50 0.52
C LYS A 194 6.60 -21.44 1.19
N LEU A 195 7.16 -20.29 1.54
CA LEU A 195 6.44 -19.23 2.26
C LEU A 195 6.59 -17.89 1.55
N ARG A 196 5.46 -17.27 1.25
CA ARG A 196 5.38 -15.94 0.64
C ARG A 196 4.34 -15.10 1.39
N PRO A 197 4.57 -13.79 1.50
CA PRO A 197 3.57 -12.90 2.07
C PRO A 197 2.37 -12.82 1.12
N ASP A 198 1.18 -12.76 1.70
CA ASP A 198 -0.07 -12.46 1.02
C ASP A 198 -0.61 -11.16 1.61
N ASP A 199 -0.67 -10.11 0.80
CA ASP A 199 -1.17 -8.82 1.25
C ASP A 199 -2.71 -8.85 1.43
N GLY A 200 -3.42 -9.80 0.81
CA GLY A 200 -4.86 -10.01 1.01
C GLY A 200 -5.69 -8.71 0.99
N ARG A 201 -6.37 -8.43 2.11
CA ARG A 201 -7.18 -7.20 2.28
C ARG A 201 -6.36 -5.93 2.58
N ALA A 202 -5.05 -6.06 2.78
CA ALA A 202 -4.08 -4.97 2.92
C ALA A 202 -3.37 -4.61 1.59
N ALA A 203 -3.73 -5.27 0.49
CA ALA A 203 -3.19 -5.01 -0.84
C ALA A 203 -3.28 -3.52 -1.22
N GLY A 204 -2.16 -3.00 -1.73
CA GLY A 204 -2.07 -1.68 -2.36
C GLY A 204 -2.08 -1.79 -3.88
N ILE A 205 -1.80 -0.68 -4.55
CA ILE A 205 -1.77 -0.63 -6.01
C ILE A 205 -0.67 -1.53 -6.60
N GLN A 206 0.49 -1.65 -5.95
CA GLN A 206 1.58 -2.51 -6.43
C GLN A 206 1.14 -3.98 -6.49
N THR A 207 0.38 -4.44 -5.48
CA THR A 207 -0.14 -5.81 -5.46
C THR A 207 -1.03 -6.11 -6.67
N ILE A 208 -1.84 -5.15 -7.14
CA ILE A 208 -2.65 -5.36 -8.35
C ILE A 208 -1.75 -5.48 -9.58
N LEU A 209 -0.78 -4.57 -9.73
CA LEU A 209 0.12 -4.54 -10.89
C LEU A 209 1.00 -5.79 -10.99
N ASP A 210 1.43 -6.34 -9.86
CA ASP A 210 2.27 -7.55 -9.81
C ASP A 210 1.49 -8.83 -10.15
N ASN A 211 0.19 -8.85 -9.90
CA ASN A 211 -0.64 -10.06 -9.97
C ASN A 211 -1.67 -10.06 -11.10
N THR A 212 -1.77 -8.97 -11.88
CA THR A 212 -2.81 -8.81 -12.91
C THR A 212 -2.18 -8.28 -14.19
N ARG A 213 -2.50 -8.91 -15.33
CA ARG A 213 -2.01 -8.43 -16.63
C ARG A 213 -2.75 -7.14 -17.05
N PRO A 214 -2.12 -6.20 -17.77
CA PRO A 214 -2.78 -4.97 -18.21
C PRO A 214 -4.10 -5.21 -18.96
N GLU A 215 -4.19 -6.26 -19.77
CA GLU A 215 -5.41 -6.62 -20.51
C GLU A 215 -6.54 -7.04 -19.58
N GLU A 216 -6.23 -7.78 -18.51
CA GLU A 216 -7.20 -8.19 -17.50
C GLU A 216 -7.70 -6.98 -16.69
N VAL A 217 -6.82 -6.03 -16.38
CA VAL A 217 -7.23 -4.76 -15.75
C VAL A 217 -8.20 -4.01 -16.66
N ILE A 218 -7.89 -3.92 -17.96
CA ILE A 218 -8.76 -3.25 -18.95
C ILE A 218 -10.12 -3.94 -19.06
N ASP A 219 -10.17 -5.27 -18.96
CA ASP A 219 -11.41 -6.04 -19.05
C ASP A 219 -12.31 -5.90 -17.82
N LEU A 220 -11.72 -5.70 -16.64
CA LEU A 220 -12.44 -5.59 -15.37
C LEU A 220 -12.81 -4.15 -14.98
N MET A 221 -12.15 -3.15 -15.56
CA MET A 221 -12.39 -1.75 -15.20
C MET A 221 -13.64 -1.16 -15.86
N THR A 222 -14.16 -0.11 -15.24
CA THR A 222 -15.22 0.74 -15.77
C THR A 222 -14.71 2.18 -15.92
N HIS A 223 -15.33 2.94 -16.81
CA HIS A 223 -15.02 4.35 -16.98
C HIS A 223 -15.47 5.14 -15.74
N SER A 224 -14.53 5.84 -15.12
CA SER A 224 -14.83 6.77 -14.04
C SER A 224 -15.59 8.00 -14.55
N LYS A 225 -16.52 8.52 -13.75
CA LYS A 225 -17.19 9.81 -14.02
C LYS A 225 -16.33 11.02 -13.64
N SER A 226 -15.24 10.79 -12.92
CA SER A 226 -14.33 11.79 -12.38
C SER A 226 -12.90 11.28 -12.57
N ASP A 227 -12.10 11.99 -13.36
CA ASP A 227 -10.72 11.58 -13.62
C ASP A 227 -9.91 11.53 -12.31
N GLU A 228 -10.13 12.49 -11.41
CA GLU A 228 -9.46 12.60 -10.09
C GLU A 228 -9.74 11.40 -9.15
N ASP A 229 -10.84 10.69 -9.36
CA ASP A 229 -11.22 9.51 -8.55
C ASP A 229 -10.80 8.18 -9.20
N ALA A 230 -10.17 8.21 -10.38
CA ALA A 230 -9.80 7.00 -11.10
C ALA A 230 -8.60 6.28 -10.46
N LEU A 231 -8.77 4.98 -10.18
CA LEU A 231 -7.71 4.08 -9.70
C LEU A 231 -6.60 3.88 -10.74
N PHE A 232 -6.99 3.80 -12.01
CA PHE A 232 -6.09 3.59 -13.14
C PHE A 232 -6.28 4.70 -14.17
N LYS A 233 -5.17 5.06 -14.81
CA LYS A 233 -5.15 5.81 -16.06
C LYS A 233 -4.86 4.84 -17.20
N THR A 234 -5.48 5.08 -18.36
CA THR A 234 -5.14 4.37 -19.59
C THR A 234 -4.69 5.33 -20.67
N ASP A 235 -3.51 5.07 -21.22
CA ASP A 235 -3.00 5.75 -22.41
C ASP A 235 -3.14 4.80 -23.62
N ILE A 236 -3.73 5.30 -24.70
CA ILE A 236 -4.01 4.50 -25.90
C ILE A 236 -3.29 5.15 -27.07
N LEU A 237 -2.40 4.38 -27.71
CA LEU A 237 -1.75 4.76 -28.95
C LEU A 237 -2.42 3.98 -30.09
N ILE A 238 -2.91 4.71 -31.08
CA ILE A 238 -3.59 4.18 -32.26
C ILE A 238 -2.81 4.64 -33.48
N GLU A 239 -2.33 3.69 -34.27
CA GLU A 239 -1.59 3.95 -35.50
C GLU A 239 -2.34 3.30 -36.67
N ALA A 240 -2.65 4.06 -37.73
CA ALA A 240 -3.21 3.51 -38.95
C ALA A 240 -2.19 2.59 -39.63
N GLU A 241 -2.65 1.46 -40.16
CA GLU A 241 -1.85 0.67 -41.07
C GLU A 241 -1.60 1.43 -42.38
N GLU A 242 -0.55 1.04 -43.12
CA GLU A 242 -0.18 1.68 -44.37
C GLU A 242 -1.37 1.70 -45.36
N GLY A 243 -1.59 2.85 -46.00
CA GLY A 243 -2.71 3.05 -46.94
C GLY A 243 -4.08 3.29 -46.28
N HIS A 244 -4.16 3.31 -44.95
CA HIS A 244 -5.40 3.53 -44.22
C HIS A 244 -5.37 4.83 -43.41
N THR A 245 -6.55 5.30 -42.99
CA THR A 245 -6.72 6.46 -42.11
C THR A 245 -7.64 6.10 -40.95
N ILE A 246 -7.48 6.78 -39.82
CA ILE A 246 -8.37 6.65 -38.67
C ILE A 246 -9.49 7.69 -38.84
N SER A 247 -10.74 7.23 -38.84
CA SER A 247 -11.92 8.09 -38.88
C SER A 247 -12.08 8.84 -37.54
N GLY A 248 -12.16 10.17 -37.60
CA GLY A 248 -12.47 10.97 -36.41
C GLY A 248 -13.88 10.75 -35.88
N ASP A 249 -14.83 10.42 -36.78
CA ASP A 249 -16.21 10.14 -36.41
C ASP A 249 -16.31 8.83 -35.61
N ASP A 250 -15.55 7.80 -36.00
CA ASP A 250 -15.50 6.52 -35.28
C ASP A 250 -15.00 6.73 -33.84
N ILE A 251 -13.96 7.54 -33.66
CA ILE A 251 -13.43 7.89 -32.34
C ILE A 251 -14.47 8.68 -31.52
N ALA A 252 -15.15 9.63 -32.15
CA ALA A 252 -16.19 10.42 -31.49
C ALA A 252 -17.39 9.57 -31.05
N GLU A 253 -17.78 8.57 -31.86
CA GLU A 253 -18.82 7.60 -31.50
C GLU A 253 -18.40 6.72 -30.33
N MET A 254 -17.15 6.25 -30.30
CA MET A 254 -16.62 5.47 -29.17
C MET A 254 -16.59 6.28 -27.87
N LEU A 255 -16.25 7.57 -27.92
CA LEU A 255 -16.31 8.45 -26.74
C LEU A 255 -17.74 8.60 -26.21
N LYS A 256 -18.73 8.77 -27.12
CA LYS A 256 -20.15 8.81 -26.74
C LYS A 256 -20.61 7.48 -26.14
N GLU A 257 -20.18 6.34 -26.73
CA GLU A 257 -20.48 5.01 -26.20
C GLU A 257 -19.88 4.81 -24.81
N ARG A 258 -18.63 5.21 -24.59
CA ARG A 258 -17.95 5.19 -23.28
C ARG A 258 -18.78 5.94 -22.24
N ASP A 259 -19.16 7.18 -22.53
CA ASP A 259 -19.89 8.03 -21.58
C ASP A 259 -21.30 7.47 -21.27
N LYS A 260 -21.93 6.83 -22.26
CA LYS A 260 -23.26 6.22 -22.12
C LYS A 260 -23.24 4.89 -21.37
N THR A 261 -22.24 4.04 -21.63
CA THR A 261 -22.23 2.64 -21.17
C THR A 261 -21.32 2.41 -19.97
N GLY A 262 -20.36 3.30 -19.73
CA GLY A 262 -19.29 3.11 -18.74
C GLY A 262 -18.22 2.12 -19.20
N VAL A 263 -18.27 1.57 -20.42
CA VAL A 263 -17.21 0.71 -20.95
C VAL A 263 -15.98 1.58 -21.24
N PRO A 264 -14.78 1.22 -20.77
CA PRO A 264 -13.59 2.04 -20.97
C PRO A 264 -13.22 2.17 -22.45
N LEU A 265 -12.73 3.36 -22.85
CA LEU A 265 -12.26 3.60 -24.22
C LEU A 265 -11.20 2.58 -24.66
N ALA A 266 -10.34 2.17 -23.73
CA ALA A 266 -9.31 1.15 -23.95
C ALA A 266 -9.87 -0.20 -24.44
N LYS A 267 -11.15 -0.50 -24.19
CA LYS A 267 -11.84 -1.68 -24.71
C LYS A 267 -12.60 -1.39 -26.01
N LEU A 268 -13.17 -0.19 -26.15
CA LEU A 268 -13.92 0.19 -27.35
C LEU A 268 -13.03 0.31 -28.58
N VAL A 269 -11.78 0.75 -28.43
CA VAL A 269 -10.84 0.89 -29.54
C VAL A 269 -10.49 -0.43 -30.23
N ASP A 270 -10.76 -1.59 -29.61
CA ASP A 270 -10.58 -2.91 -30.24
C ASP A 270 -11.55 -3.15 -31.40
N LYS A 271 -12.59 -2.31 -31.54
CA LYS A 271 -13.51 -2.35 -32.68
C LYS A 271 -12.92 -1.71 -33.94
N LEU A 272 -11.85 -0.91 -33.81
CA LEU A 272 -11.18 -0.27 -34.95
C LEU A 272 -10.51 -1.33 -35.83
N LYS A 273 -10.58 -1.14 -37.15
CA LYS A 273 -9.97 -2.02 -38.14
C LYS A 273 -8.77 -1.32 -38.79
N ASN A 274 -7.81 -2.10 -39.27
CA ASN A 274 -6.61 -1.61 -39.97
C ASN A 274 -5.79 -0.63 -39.12
N VAL A 275 -5.67 -0.92 -37.83
CA VAL A 275 -4.89 -0.13 -36.88
C VAL A 275 -3.99 -1.04 -36.04
N LYS A 276 -2.83 -0.51 -35.64
CA LYS A 276 -2.03 -1.05 -34.56
C LYS A 276 -2.39 -0.34 -33.26
N LEU A 277 -2.66 -1.12 -32.22
CA LEU A 277 -3.04 -0.62 -30.91
C LEU A 277 -1.97 -0.92 -29.88
N LYS A 278 -1.62 0.08 -29.08
CA LYS A 278 -0.87 -0.10 -27.83
C LYS A 278 -1.61 0.58 -26.70
N LYS A 279 -1.86 -0.18 -25.62
CA LYS A 279 -2.55 0.30 -24.43
C LYS A 279 -1.58 0.23 -23.26
N ILE A 280 -1.52 1.30 -22.49
CA ILE A 280 -0.68 1.39 -21.29
C ILE A 280 -1.63 1.64 -20.12
N VAL A 281 -1.54 0.79 -19.10
CA VAL A 281 -2.26 0.95 -17.83
C VAL A 281 -1.26 1.46 -16.81
N SER A 282 -1.57 2.56 -16.16
CA SER A 282 -0.76 3.12 -15.08
C SER A 282 -1.64 3.48 -13.87
N PRO A 283 -1.04 3.66 -12.68
CA PRO A 283 -1.73 4.27 -11.55
C PRO A 283 -2.44 5.56 -11.95
N GLY A 284 -3.69 5.72 -11.50
CA GLY A 284 -4.51 6.91 -11.74
C GLY A 284 -4.27 8.00 -10.69
N PRO A 285 -4.82 9.22 -10.90
CA PRO A 285 -4.58 10.37 -10.04
C PRO A 285 -5.19 10.24 -8.64
N ALA A 286 -6.11 9.28 -8.44
CA ALA A 286 -6.68 9.03 -7.11
C ALA A 286 -5.67 8.42 -6.12
N ILE A 287 -4.61 7.78 -6.64
CA ILE A 287 -3.53 7.22 -5.82
C ILE A 287 -2.81 8.37 -5.09
N PRO A 288 -2.64 8.31 -3.75
CA PRO A 288 -1.99 9.37 -3.02
C PRO A 288 -0.52 9.50 -3.41
N GLU A 289 -0.02 10.73 -3.58
CA GLU A 289 1.42 10.96 -3.74
C GLU A 289 2.21 10.48 -2.52
N LYS A 290 3.41 9.93 -2.75
CA LYS A 290 4.32 9.55 -1.66
C LYS A 290 4.78 10.76 -0.84
N SER A 291 4.72 10.64 0.47
CA SER A 291 5.01 11.75 1.39
C SER A 291 6.52 11.95 1.53
N LYS A 292 7.06 13.00 0.92
CA LYS A 292 8.51 13.24 0.90
C LYS A 292 9.04 13.69 2.27
N ARG A 293 10.19 13.14 2.68
CA ARG A 293 11.00 13.71 3.77
C ARG A 293 11.62 15.02 3.26
N SER A 294 11.42 16.13 3.96
CA SER A 294 12.13 17.37 3.62
C SER A 294 13.63 17.13 3.75
N SER A 295 14.37 17.36 2.67
CA SER A 295 15.84 17.28 2.72
C SER A 295 16.36 18.31 3.71
N ARG A 296 17.21 17.90 4.67
CA ARG A 296 18.05 18.84 5.42
C ARG A 296 18.80 19.70 4.41
N GLY A 297 18.59 21.02 4.49
CA GLY A 297 18.91 21.94 3.40
C GLY A 297 20.32 21.80 2.85
N LYS A 298 20.43 21.53 1.55
CA LYS A 298 21.50 22.17 0.78
C LYS A 298 21.12 23.66 0.76
N LYS A 299 21.89 24.50 1.47
CA LYS A 299 21.86 25.94 1.23
C LYS A 299 21.99 26.12 -0.28
N LYS A 300 20.95 26.64 -0.93
CA LYS A 300 21.11 27.20 -2.27
C LYS A 300 22.11 28.33 -2.12
N PHE A 301 23.35 28.10 -2.56
CA PHE A 301 24.22 29.22 -2.93
C PHE A 301 23.60 29.77 -4.21
N GLU A 302 22.79 30.81 -4.06
CA GLU A 302 22.46 31.69 -5.16
C GLU A 302 23.73 32.49 -5.44
N ASN A 303 24.44 32.13 -6.50
CA ASN A 303 25.49 32.98 -7.05
C ASN A 303 24.78 34.14 -7.76
N PHE A 304 25.09 35.36 -7.30
CA PHE A 304 24.86 36.60 -8.02
C PHE A 304 25.73 36.66 -9.28
#